data_AF-A0A942M841-F1
#
_entry.id   AF-A0A942M841-F1
#
_cell.length_a   1.000
_cell.length_b   1.000
_cell.length_c   1.000
_cell.angle_alpha   90.00
_cell.angle_beta   90.00
_cell.angle_gamma   90.00
#
_symmetry.space_group_name_H-M   'P 1'
#
loop_
_entity.id
_entity.type
_entity.pdbx_description
1 polymer ?
#
loop_
_entity_poly.entity_id
_entity_poly.type
_entity_poly.pdbx_seq_one_letter_code
_entity_poly.pdbx_strand_id
1 'polypeptide(L)'
;MGAWGAGGNTLWSPSHMEAWSKVRAGFITPVVITNDTYNLKILDIETHPIVYKVWRNGLNRDTCFYLENRQQKGFDTPLPGAGLLIWHIDPGRGSYHNIVDLEEDSTYHLDHGNGVRPNPHFYHQLLGDTSDVLPGIWNRTVFDNYTIPNSRAFNGTPTNAGVRNIRQVGDTIICAITFTPQDIAEQFTKLSSSAMLQIEPNPFSSFVRMRINNTNNISLKIYSVMGKLVKSFTDEQSHTPNQQIIWDGKDNQGQIAPSGAYFLRFNIGNISTTKKIIKVK
;
A
#
# COMPACT_ATOMS: atom_id res chain seq x y z
N MET A 1 10.62 21.44 2.35
CA MET A 1 10.76 21.61 3.84
C MET A 1 11.69 20.54 4.43
N GLY A 2 12.69 20.88 5.26
CA GLY A 2 13.71 19.93 5.75
C GLY A 2 14.34 20.34 7.09
N ALA A 3 15.44 19.67 7.50
CA ALA A 3 16.12 19.76 8.80
C ALA A 3 16.40 21.18 9.37
N TRP A 4 16.33 22.22 8.54
CA TRP A 4 16.35 23.63 8.92
C TRP A 4 15.22 24.37 8.19
N GLY A 5 14.42 25.13 8.93
CA GLY A 5 13.33 25.94 8.39
C GLY A 5 13.68 27.44 8.38
N ALA A 6 12.97 28.17 7.52
CA ALA A 6 13.12 29.60 7.21
C ALA A 6 14.39 29.96 6.42
N GLY A 7 14.29 29.97 5.09
CA GLY A 7 15.23 30.75 4.28
C GLY A 7 14.60 32.04 3.76
N GLY A 8 15.46 32.95 3.31
CA GLY A 8 15.10 34.33 3.02
C GLY A 8 15.46 35.26 4.19
N ASN A 9 14.66 36.30 4.41
CA ASN A 9 14.82 37.29 5.51
C ASN A 9 14.22 36.82 6.87
N THR A 10 13.93 35.53 7.02
CA THR A 10 13.44 34.94 8.28
C THR A 10 14.59 34.34 9.08
N LEU A 11 14.42 34.24 10.40
CA LEU A 11 15.45 33.68 11.29
C LEU A 11 15.60 32.17 11.02
N TRP A 12 16.82 31.75 10.70
CA TRP A 12 17.19 30.34 10.50
C TRP A 12 17.07 29.61 11.84
N SER A 13 16.16 28.64 11.92
CA SER A 13 16.02 27.80 13.10
C SER A 13 15.73 26.35 12.70
N PRO A 14 16.06 25.38 13.58
CA PRO A 14 15.71 23.99 13.32
C PRO A 14 14.20 23.88 13.13
N SER A 15 13.78 23.24 12.05
CA SER A 15 12.38 22.82 11.89
C SER A 15 12.26 21.36 12.25
N HIS A 16 11.05 20.90 12.50
CA HIS A 16 10.82 19.47 12.72
C HIS A 16 11.37 18.65 11.54
N MET A 17 12.11 17.57 11.84
CA MET A 17 12.51 16.55 10.86
C MET A 17 11.30 16.13 10.00
N GLU A 18 11.51 15.71 8.75
CA GLU A 18 10.42 15.13 7.97
C GLU A 18 9.97 13.76 8.50
N ALA A 19 8.72 13.39 8.20
CA ALA A 19 8.09 12.14 8.61
C ALA A 19 8.98 10.91 8.38
N TRP A 20 9.59 10.80 7.20
CA TRP A 20 10.44 9.65 6.87
C TRP A 20 11.66 9.54 7.78
N SER A 21 12.34 10.66 8.04
CA SER A 21 13.50 10.71 8.92
C SER A 21 13.14 10.34 10.36
N LYS A 22 11.99 10.80 10.88
CA LYS A 22 11.49 10.37 12.21
C LYS A 22 11.28 8.86 12.28
N VAL A 23 10.67 8.28 11.24
CA VAL A 23 10.40 6.84 11.19
C VAL A 23 11.68 6.03 11.04
N ARG A 24 12.61 6.47 10.18
CA ARG A 24 13.90 5.79 9.97
C ARG A 24 14.82 5.85 11.19
N ALA A 25 14.80 6.95 11.93
CA ALA A 25 15.53 7.11 13.19
C ALA A 25 14.87 6.38 14.37
N GLY A 26 13.64 5.86 14.19
CA GLY A 26 12.91 5.13 15.23
C GLY A 26 12.19 6.03 16.24
N PHE A 27 12.08 7.33 15.99
CA PHE A 27 11.34 8.26 16.87
C PHE A 27 9.82 8.07 16.78
N ILE A 28 9.32 7.60 15.64
CA ILE A 28 7.88 7.36 15.41
C ILE A 28 7.68 6.02 14.71
N THR A 29 6.73 5.23 15.19
CA THR A 29 6.18 4.09 14.43
C THR A 29 4.94 4.57 13.67
N PRO A 30 4.92 4.52 12.33
CA PRO A 30 3.82 5.07 11.56
C PRO A 30 2.56 4.19 11.67
N VAL A 31 1.39 4.83 11.69
CA VAL A 31 0.10 4.15 11.61
C VAL A 31 -0.14 3.74 10.16
N VAL A 32 -0.18 2.44 9.88
CA VAL A 32 -0.33 1.92 8.52
C VAL A 32 -1.81 1.88 8.13
N ILE A 33 -2.16 2.56 7.04
CA ILE A 33 -3.50 2.55 6.44
C ILE A 33 -3.48 1.64 5.21
N THR A 34 -4.34 0.62 5.21
CA THR A 34 -4.43 -0.40 4.15
C THR A 34 -5.82 -0.53 3.53
N ASN A 35 -6.82 0.20 4.04
CA ASN A 35 -8.19 0.20 3.55
C ASN A 35 -8.72 1.64 3.48
N ASP A 36 -9.79 1.83 2.69
CA ASP A 36 -10.52 3.09 2.64
C ASP A 36 -10.85 3.59 4.04
N THR A 37 -10.44 4.82 4.33
CA THR A 37 -10.60 5.44 5.64
C THR A 37 -11.17 6.84 5.44
N TYR A 38 -12.37 7.08 5.96
CA TYR A 38 -13.06 8.36 5.82
C TYR A 38 -12.99 9.17 7.11
N ASN A 39 -12.97 10.50 7.00
CA ASN A 39 -12.88 11.42 8.13
C ASN A 39 -11.65 11.17 9.02
N LEU A 40 -10.53 10.76 8.41
CA LEU A 40 -9.26 10.63 9.09
C LEU A 40 -8.85 11.98 9.66
N LYS A 41 -8.52 12.03 10.95
CA LYS A 41 -7.99 13.21 11.62
C LYS A 41 -6.47 13.08 11.74
N ILE A 42 -5.76 13.96 11.08
CA ILE A 42 -4.30 14.08 11.18
C ILE A 42 -4.01 15.27 12.08
N LEU A 43 -3.65 14.98 13.32
CA LEU A 43 -3.32 15.99 14.34
C LEU A 43 -1.97 16.63 14.06
N ASP A 44 -1.73 17.82 14.60
CA ASP A 44 -0.47 18.52 14.42
C ASP A 44 0.69 17.73 15.03
N ILE A 45 1.79 17.61 14.28
CA ILE A 45 2.88 16.73 14.65
C ILE A 45 3.71 17.24 15.84
N GLU A 46 3.71 18.55 16.07
CA GLU A 46 4.45 19.21 17.16
C GLU A 46 3.94 18.75 18.53
N THR A 47 2.62 18.61 18.70
CA THR A 47 2.02 18.14 19.96
C THR A 47 1.58 16.68 19.93
N HIS A 48 1.42 16.08 18.74
CA HIS A 48 1.04 14.69 18.55
C HIS A 48 2.00 14.01 17.56
N PRO A 49 3.04 13.29 18.01
CA PRO A 49 4.05 12.70 17.13
C PRO A 49 3.50 11.49 16.34
N ILE A 50 2.62 11.75 15.38
CA ILE A 50 1.92 10.76 14.57
C ILE A 50 2.22 10.98 13.08
N VAL A 51 2.48 9.87 12.40
CA VAL A 51 2.65 9.82 10.95
C VAL A 51 1.76 8.70 10.44
N TYR A 52 1.03 8.94 9.35
CA TYR A 52 0.26 7.90 8.68
C TYR A 52 0.99 7.40 7.45
N LYS A 53 1.18 6.09 7.35
CA LYS A 53 1.73 5.43 6.17
C LYS A 53 0.59 4.88 5.34
N VAL A 54 0.36 5.45 4.16
CA VAL A 54 -0.56 4.90 3.16
C VAL A 54 0.22 3.92 2.30
N TRP A 55 -0.05 2.62 2.49
CA TRP A 55 0.75 1.54 1.91
C TRP A 55 -0.09 0.62 1.01
N ARG A 56 0.47 0.32 -0.18
CA ARG A 56 -0.21 -0.38 -1.28
C ARG A 56 -0.26 -1.92 -1.13
N ASN A 57 -0.37 -2.45 0.08
CA ASN A 57 -0.44 -3.90 0.34
C ASN A 57 0.58 -4.75 -0.47
N GLY A 58 1.82 -4.25 -0.62
CA GLY A 58 2.90 -4.95 -1.32
C GLY A 58 2.83 -4.96 -2.87
N LEU A 59 1.91 -4.24 -3.50
CA LEU A 59 1.82 -4.14 -4.96
C LEU A 59 2.79 -3.08 -5.48
N ASN A 60 3.98 -3.56 -5.89
CA ASN A 60 5.12 -2.82 -6.45
C ASN A 60 6.05 -2.22 -5.38
N ARG A 61 7.14 -2.96 -5.12
CA ARG A 61 8.41 -2.50 -4.54
C ARG A 61 8.27 -1.33 -3.54
N ASP A 62 7.68 -1.60 -2.38
CA ASP A 62 7.68 -0.72 -1.19
C ASP A 62 7.27 0.77 -1.36
N THR A 63 6.72 1.18 -2.52
CA THR A 63 6.25 2.55 -2.74
C THR A 63 5.11 2.88 -1.78
N CYS A 64 5.24 3.97 -1.03
CA CYS A 64 4.23 4.40 -0.07
C CYS A 64 4.23 5.91 0.13
N PHE A 65 3.16 6.42 0.76
CA PHE A 65 3.05 7.83 1.11
C PHE A 65 3.03 8.00 2.62
N TYR A 66 3.84 8.91 3.16
CA TYR A 66 3.73 9.33 4.55
C TYR A 66 3.00 10.65 4.62
N LEU A 67 2.00 10.71 5.49
CA LEU A 67 1.18 11.88 5.74
C LEU A 67 1.55 12.43 7.11
N GLU A 68 1.90 13.72 7.15
CA GLU A 68 2.09 14.46 8.40
C GLU A 68 1.41 15.83 8.30
N ASN A 69 0.86 16.30 9.41
CA ASN A 69 0.27 17.63 9.51
C ASN A 69 1.22 18.53 10.30
N ARG A 70 1.75 19.57 9.65
CA ARG A 70 2.65 20.57 10.26
C ARG A 70 1.91 21.88 10.46
N GLN A 71 2.08 22.47 11.63
CA GLN A 71 1.47 23.75 12.00
C GLN A 71 2.56 24.72 12.43
N GLN A 72 2.35 26.03 12.29
CA GLN A 72 3.32 27.06 12.65
C GLN A 72 3.45 27.23 14.17
N LYS A 73 3.95 26.19 14.84
CA LYS A 73 4.10 26.11 16.30
C LYS A 73 5.46 25.51 16.65
N GLY A 74 6.00 25.88 17.82
CA GLY A 74 7.27 25.33 18.30
C GLY A 74 8.40 25.49 17.28
N PHE A 75 9.07 24.39 16.92
CA PHE A 75 10.13 24.39 15.89
C PHE A 75 9.63 24.83 14.50
N ASP A 76 8.33 24.71 14.25
CA ASP A 76 7.70 24.98 12.96
C ASP A 76 7.08 26.37 12.87
N THR A 77 7.17 27.17 13.93
CA THR A 77 6.74 28.58 13.96
C THR A 77 7.18 29.39 12.72
N PRO A 78 8.40 29.22 12.17
CA PRO A 78 8.85 30.02 11.03
C PRO A 78 8.53 29.38 9.66
N LEU A 79 7.80 28.27 9.60
CA LEU A 79 7.37 27.70 8.33
C LEU A 79 6.52 28.71 7.54
N PRO A 80 6.58 28.71 6.21
CA PRO A 80 5.82 29.64 5.38
C PRO A 80 4.31 29.35 5.42
N GLY A 81 3.91 28.09 5.62
CA GLY A 81 2.52 27.66 5.67
C GLY A 81 2.31 26.48 6.62
N ALA A 82 1.04 26.25 6.96
CA ALA A 82 0.59 25.15 7.79
C ALA A 82 -0.35 24.24 6.97
N GLY A 83 -0.29 22.93 7.22
CA GLY A 83 -1.15 21.96 6.57
C GLY A 83 -0.54 20.56 6.46
N LEU A 84 -1.13 19.79 5.56
CA LEU A 84 -0.73 18.42 5.25
C LEU A 84 0.48 18.42 4.31
N LEU A 85 1.52 17.70 4.70
CA LEU A 85 2.60 17.28 3.82
C LEU A 85 2.39 15.81 3.43
N ILE A 86 2.67 15.50 2.17
CA ILE A 86 2.60 14.15 1.61
C ILE A 86 3.99 13.79 1.10
N TRP A 87 4.63 12.83 1.74
CA TRP A 87 5.95 12.34 1.37
C TRP A 87 5.83 11.08 0.55
N HIS A 88 6.38 11.09 -0.65
CA HIS A 88 6.45 9.91 -1.50
C HIS A 88 7.75 9.17 -1.26
N ILE A 89 7.64 7.89 -0.89
CA ILE A 89 8.77 7.02 -0.59
C ILE A 89 8.86 5.97 -1.68
N ASP A 90 9.96 5.95 -2.43
CA ASP A 90 10.27 4.93 -3.44
C ASP A 90 11.69 4.35 -3.20
N PRO A 91 11.80 3.15 -2.62
CA PRO A 91 13.11 2.55 -2.33
C PRO A 91 13.78 1.86 -3.55
N GLY A 92 13.25 2.02 -4.77
CA GLY A 92 13.60 1.24 -5.96
C GLY A 92 14.90 1.54 -6.74
N ARG A 93 15.47 2.77 -6.76
CA ARG A 93 16.80 3.12 -7.35
C ARG A 93 17.11 4.64 -7.27
N GLY A 94 18.36 5.04 -7.61
CA GLY A 94 18.92 6.40 -7.46
C GLY A 94 19.19 7.26 -8.72
N SER A 95 20.03 8.28 -8.51
CA SER A 95 20.58 9.35 -9.37
C SER A 95 19.64 10.39 -10.00
N TYR A 96 18.35 10.11 -10.23
CA TYR A 96 17.43 11.08 -10.86
C TYR A 96 16.09 11.28 -10.14
N HIS A 97 15.81 10.53 -9.08
CA HIS A 97 14.67 10.75 -8.16
C HIS A 97 15.10 10.47 -6.72
N ASN A 98 14.54 11.20 -5.77
CA ASN A 98 14.87 11.08 -4.35
C ASN A 98 14.17 9.85 -3.74
N ILE A 99 14.83 9.18 -2.78
CA ILE A 99 14.23 8.06 -2.00
C ILE A 99 13.00 8.54 -1.20
N VAL A 100 13.02 9.82 -0.86
CA VAL A 100 11.97 10.55 -0.15
C VAL A 100 11.78 11.83 -0.93
N ASP A 101 10.56 12.08 -1.38
CA ASP A 101 10.23 13.35 -2.03
C ASP A 101 9.02 13.99 -1.37
N LEU A 102 9.05 15.30 -1.23
CA LEU A 102 7.85 16.03 -0.82
C LEU A 102 7.05 16.30 -2.08
N GLU A 103 5.79 15.90 -2.08
CA GLU A 103 4.87 16.18 -3.18
C GLU A 103 4.43 17.66 -3.10
N GLU A 104 5.35 18.56 -3.44
CA GLU A 104 5.17 20.01 -3.47
C GLU A 104 4.42 20.41 -4.75
N ASP A 105 3.42 21.30 -4.62
CA ASP A 105 2.85 22.01 -5.76
C ASP A 105 3.48 23.39 -5.90
N SER A 106 4.75 23.44 -6.31
CA SER A 106 5.13 24.61 -7.07
C SER A 106 4.79 24.30 -8.51
N THR A 107 3.94 25.11 -9.12
CA THR A 107 3.53 25.04 -10.54
C THR A 107 4.71 25.10 -11.54
N TYR A 108 5.97 25.02 -11.07
CA TYR A 108 7.20 24.95 -11.83
C TYR A 108 8.33 24.08 -11.22
N HIS A 109 8.09 23.23 -10.22
CA HIS A 109 9.02 22.13 -9.92
C HIS A 109 8.60 20.90 -10.71
N LEU A 110 9.05 20.90 -11.97
CA LEU A 110 9.09 19.73 -12.82
C LEU A 110 9.87 18.63 -12.08
N ASP A 111 9.18 17.73 -11.40
CA ASP A 111 9.70 16.40 -11.04
C ASP A 111 9.79 15.50 -12.29
N HIS A 112 10.44 16.04 -13.32
CA HIS A 112 10.88 15.34 -14.50
C HIS A 112 12.41 15.39 -14.41
N GLY A 113 13.05 14.29 -14.05
CA GLY A 113 14.50 14.14 -13.93
C GLY A 113 15.32 14.37 -15.21
N ASN A 114 15.12 15.49 -15.92
CA ASN A 114 15.83 15.89 -17.13
C ASN A 114 16.43 17.31 -17.07
N GLY A 115 16.37 18.00 -15.93
CA GLY A 115 17.30 19.10 -15.61
C GLY A 115 17.22 20.35 -16.50
N VAL A 116 16.09 20.62 -17.16
CA VAL A 116 15.93 21.87 -17.92
C VAL A 116 14.73 22.67 -17.38
N ARG A 117 15.05 23.78 -16.69
CA ARG A 117 14.09 24.73 -16.10
C ARG A 117 13.65 25.77 -17.15
N PRO A 118 12.37 25.88 -17.52
CA PRO A 118 11.85 27.07 -18.18
C PRO A 118 11.52 28.11 -17.12
N ASN A 119 12.06 29.32 -17.28
CA ASN A 119 11.95 30.45 -16.36
C ASN A 119 10.49 30.95 -16.24
N PRO A 120 9.91 30.97 -15.04
CA PRO A 120 9.50 32.26 -14.50
C PRO A 120 9.69 32.39 -12.97
N HIS A 121 9.89 33.64 -12.55
CA HIS A 121 9.94 34.16 -11.17
C HIS A 121 11.32 34.19 -10.50
N PHE A 122 11.87 35.41 -10.60
CA PHE A 122 12.96 35.98 -9.81
C PHE A 122 12.66 35.86 -8.30
N TYR A 123 13.65 35.34 -7.57
CA TYR A 123 13.75 35.19 -6.10
C TYR A 123 12.95 34.02 -5.48
N HIS A 124 13.68 33.15 -4.77
CA HIS A 124 13.24 32.05 -3.87
C HIS A 124 13.35 30.57 -4.32
N GLN A 125 14.12 30.21 -5.36
CA GLN A 125 14.21 28.82 -5.86
C GLN A 125 15.03 27.80 -5.02
N LEU A 126 15.12 27.95 -3.69
CA LEU A 126 15.79 26.97 -2.81
C LEU A 126 15.03 26.68 -1.50
N LEU A 127 13.82 27.19 -1.34
CA LEU A 127 13.13 27.25 -0.05
C LEU A 127 11.66 26.90 -0.22
N GLY A 128 11.10 26.21 0.77
CA GLY A 128 9.68 25.91 0.78
C GLY A 128 8.82 27.16 0.93
N ASP A 129 7.58 27.11 0.45
CA ASP A 129 6.59 28.18 0.51
C ASP A 129 5.18 27.68 0.90
N THR A 130 4.17 28.56 0.84
CA THR A 130 2.77 28.25 1.22
C THR A 130 2.06 27.29 0.26
N SER A 131 2.65 26.98 -0.90
CA SER A 131 2.12 26.06 -1.91
C SER A 131 2.57 24.60 -1.70
N ASP A 132 3.56 24.37 -0.84
CA ASP A 132 4.05 23.03 -0.49
C ASP A 132 3.05 22.19 0.33
N VAL A 133 2.15 22.86 1.06
CA VAL A 133 1.19 22.21 1.98
C VAL A 133 -0.18 22.07 1.34
N LEU A 134 -0.91 21.01 1.69
CA LEU A 134 -2.31 20.82 1.34
C LEU A 134 -3.22 21.12 2.56
N PRO A 135 -4.35 21.82 2.40
CA PRO A 135 -4.86 22.35 1.14
C PRO A 135 -4.10 23.61 0.67
N GLY A 136 -3.37 24.28 1.58
CA GLY A 136 -2.47 25.40 1.26
C GLY A 136 -3.14 26.59 0.59
N ILE A 137 -2.31 27.46 -0.02
CA ILE A 137 -2.79 28.69 -0.68
C ILE A 137 -3.73 28.41 -1.87
N TRP A 138 -3.62 27.23 -2.48
CA TRP A 138 -4.42 26.82 -3.64
C TRP A 138 -5.71 26.08 -3.27
N ASN A 139 -5.99 25.88 -1.99
CA ASN A 139 -7.14 25.14 -1.48
C ASN A 139 -7.30 23.74 -2.12
N ARG A 140 -6.19 23.02 -2.26
CA ARG A 140 -6.12 21.69 -2.89
C ARG A 140 -6.69 20.62 -1.98
N THR A 141 -7.82 20.07 -2.38
CA THR A 141 -8.53 19.08 -1.56
C THR A 141 -8.27 17.63 -1.98
N VAL A 142 -7.49 17.41 -3.03
CA VAL A 142 -7.25 16.09 -3.63
C VAL A 142 -5.79 15.91 -4.04
N PHE A 143 -5.25 14.74 -3.71
CA PHE A 143 -4.01 14.16 -4.23
C PHE A 143 -4.33 12.73 -4.68
N ASP A 144 -4.28 12.46 -6.00
CA ASP A 144 -4.52 11.14 -6.58
C ASP A 144 -3.72 10.94 -7.89
N ASN A 145 -3.99 9.86 -8.63
CA ASN A 145 -3.26 9.53 -9.84
C ASN A 145 -3.36 10.59 -10.97
N TYR A 146 -4.34 11.48 -10.88
CA TYR A 146 -4.72 12.42 -11.95
C TYR A 146 -4.46 13.88 -11.58
N THR A 147 -4.04 14.17 -10.35
CA THR A 147 -3.71 15.53 -9.90
C THR A 147 -2.28 15.92 -10.28
N ILE A 148 -1.89 17.17 -10.02
CA ILE A 148 -0.48 17.61 -10.09
C ILE A 148 -0.21 18.36 -8.79
N PRO A 149 0.59 17.86 -7.84
CA PRO A 149 1.31 16.58 -7.86
C PRO A 149 0.36 15.37 -7.89
N ASN A 150 0.85 14.22 -8.36
CA ASN A 150 0.07 12.98 -8.50
C ASN A 150 0.61 11.86 -7.63
N SER A 151 -0.28 10.93 -7.30
CA SER A 151 0.10 9.72 -6.59
C SER A 151 0.63 8.61 -7.51
N ARG A 152 1.07 8.84 -8.76
CA ARG A 152 1.55 7.73 -9.61
C ARG A 152 2.93 7.29 -9.14
N ALA A 153 3.23 6.00 -9.31
CA ALA A 153 4.57 5.50 -9.04
C ALA A 153 5.57 6.09 -10.05
N PHE A 154 6.86 6.04 -9.73
CA PHE A 154 7.94 6.56 -10.60
C PHE A 154 7.82 6.12 -12.07
N ASN A 155 7.39 4.89 -12.34
CA ASN A 155 7.21 4.38 -13.70
C ASN A 155 5.92 4.88 -14.40
N GLY A 156 5.25 5.89 -13.85
CA GLY A 156 3.98 6.43 -14.31
C GLY A 156 2.77 5.51 -14.09
N THR A 157 2.92 4.38 -13.39
CA THR A 157 1.77 3.50 -13.12
C THR A 157 0.91 4.11 -12.01
N PRO A 158 -0.42 4.18 -12.16
CA PRO A 158 -1.33 4.58 -11.09
C PRO A 158 -1.03 3.86 -9.77
N THR A 159 -0.88 4.61 -8.66
CA THR A 159 -0.83 3.94 -7.36
C THR A 159 -2.19 3.50 -6.86
N ASN A 160 -3.24 4.15 -7.37
CA ASN A 160 -4.61 3.97 -6.91
C ASN A 160 -4.83 4.37 -5.45
N ALA A 161 -3.80 4.83 -4.74
CA ALA A 161 -3.96 5.49 -3.46
C ALA A 161 -4.26 6.97 -3.73
N GLY A 162 -5.19 7.52 -2.96
CA GLY A 162 -5.51 8.94 -3.02
C GLY A 162 -5.84 9.49 -1.64
N VAL A 163 -5.51 10.76 -1.44
CA VAL A 163 -5.95 11.57 -0.30
C VAL A 163 -6.97 12.57 -0.83
N ARG A 164 -8.21 12.47 -0.36
CA ARG A 164 -9.34 13.25 -0.87
C ARG A 164 -10.01 14.04 0.24
N ASN A 165 -10.81 15.03 -0.13
CA ASN A 165 -11.55 15.89 0.78
C ASN A 165 -10.66 16.50 1.87
N ILE A 166 -9.41 16.83 1.52
CA ILE A 166 -8.43 17.43 2.43
C ILE A 166 -8.96 18.80 2.84
N ARG A 167 -9.11 19.02 4.14
CA ARG A 167 -9.54 20.30 4.69
C ARG A 167 -8.90 20.52 6.05
N GLN A 168 -8.61 21.78 6.35
CA GLN A 168 -8.11 22.20 7.65
C GLN A 168 -9.26 22.65 8.55
N VAL A 169 -9.30 22.14 9.79
CA VAL A 169 -10.26 22.53 10.84
C VAL A 169 -9.46 22.84 12.11
N GLY A 170 -9.22 24.13 12.36
CA GLY A 170 -8.24 24.56 13.35
C GLY A 170 -6.85 24.03 12.99
N ASP A 171 -6.19 23.38 13.94
CA ASP A 171 -4.87 22.76 13.73
C ASP A 171 -4.93 21.34 13.16
N THR A 172 -6.14 20.80 12.91
CA THR A 172 -6.32 19.42 12.44
C THR A 172 -6.61 19.37 10.95
N ILE A 173 -5.93 18.47 10.25
CA ILE A 173 -6.30 18.09 8.89
C ILE A 173 -7.33 16.95 8.94
N ILE A 174 -8.42 17.11 8.21
CA ILE A 174 -9.41 16.07 7.98
C ILE A 174 -9.35 15.66 6.50
N CYS A 175 -9.25 14.36 6.22
CA CYS A 175 -9.25 13.85 4.86
C CYS A 175 -9.88 12.45 4.77
N ALA A 176 -10.00 11.95 3.55
CA ALA A 176 -10.29 10.56 3.24
C ALA A 176 -9.07 9.93 2.55
N ILE A 177 -8.72 8.71 2.94
CA ILE A 177 -7.78 7.86 2.21
C ILE A 177 -8.61 6.88 1.39
N THR A 178 -8.40 6.89 0.08
CA THR A 178 -9.11 6.01 -0.85
C THR A 178 -8.14 5.15 -1.62
N PHE A 179 -8.47 3.89 -1.78
CA PHE A 179 -7.82 2.95 -2.67
C PHE A 179 -8.78 2.64 -3.81
N THR A 180 -8.55 3.19 -5.00
CA THR A 180 -9.29 2.75 -6.18
C THR A 180 -8.99 1.26 -6.35
N PRO A 181 -10.00 0.38 -6.46
CA PRO A 181 -9.75 -1.01 -6.76
C PRO A 181 -8.88 -1.07 -8.01
N GLN A 182 -7.69 -1.65 -7.88
CA GLN A 182 -6.99 -2.15 -9.06
C GLN A 182 -8.02 -3.02 -9.77
N ASP A 183 -8.24 -2.80 -11.07
CA ASP A 183 -9.29 -3.50 -11.83
C ASP A 183 -9.40 -4.91 -11.30
N ILE A 184 -10.61 -5.31 -10.90
CA ILE A 184 -10.85 -6.61 -10.25
C ILE A 184 -10.15 -7.71 -11.07
N ALA A 185 -10.10 -7.54 -12.40
CA ALA A 185 -9.30 -8.31 -13.35
C ALA A 185 -7.79 -8.37 -13.04
N GLU A 186 -7.08 -7.27 -12.75
CA GLU A 186 -5.63 -7.27 -12.44
C GLU A 186 -5.30 -7.93 -11.10
N GLN A 187 -6.14 -7.76 -10.06
CA GLN A 187 -6.00 -8.54 -8.82
C GLN A 187 -6.24 -10.02 -9.08
N PHE A 188 -7.33 -10.38 -9.79
CA PHE A 188 -7.58 -11.75 -10.22
C PHE A 188 -6.44 -12.31 -11.09
N THR A 189 -5.81 -11.51 -11.95
CA THR A 189 -4.74 -11.94 -12.86
C THR A 189 -3.42 -12.10 -12.12
N LYS A 190 -3.08 -11.20 -11.18
CA LYS A 190 -1.89 -11.31 -10.34
C LYS A 190 -1.99 -12.47 -9.34
N LEU A 191 -3.18 -12.71 -8.78
CA LEU A 191 -3.46 -13.86 -7.90
C LEU A 191 -3.61 -15.18 -8.66
N SER A 192 -4.17 -15.15 -9.88
CA SER A 192 -4.25 -16.31 -10.76
C SER A 192 -2.89 -16.68 -11.36
N SER A 193 -1.99 -15.71 -11.54
CA SER A 193 -0.62 -15.98 -11.99
C SER A 193 0.31 -16.35 -10.84
N SER A 194 0.08 -15.84 -9.62
CA SER A 194 0.88 -16.20 -8.44
C SER A 194 0.45 -17.51 -7.78
N ALA A 195 -0.77 -18.00 -7.99
CA ALA A 195 -1.26 -19.27 -7.46
C ALA A 195 -1.85 -20.16 -8.56
N MET A 196 -1.00 -20.69 -9.42
CA MET A 196 -1.39 -21.75 -10.36
C MET A 196 -1.59 -23.06 -9.58
N LEU A 197 -2.83 -23.33 -9.15
CA LEU A 197 -3.21 -24.61 -8.56
C LEU A 197 -3.44 -25.64 -9.69
N GLN A 198 -2.56 -26.63 -9.77
CA GLN A 198 -2.71 -27.79 -10.64
C GLN A 198 -3.37 -28.93 -9.85
N ILE A 199 -4.39 -29.57 -10.43
CA ILE A 199 -5.13 -30.69 -9.83
C ILE A 199 -5.16 -31.82 -10.85
N GLU A 200 -4.38 -32.87 -10.62
CA GLU A 200 -4.23 -33.95 -11.60
C GLU A 200 -3.98 -35.34 -10.97
N PRO A 201 -4.56 -36.41 -11.53
CA PRO A 201 -5.62 -36.38 -12.52
C PRO A 201 -6.93 -35.87 -11.89
N ASN A 202 -7.79 -35.22 -12.67
CA ASN A 202 -9.14 -34.86 -12.27
C ASN A 202 -10.07 -35.00 -13.48
N PRO A 203 -10.95 -36.02 -13.55
CA PRO A 203 -11.28 -36.99 -12.49
C PRO A 203 -10.16 -37.93 -12.05
N PHE A 204 -10.23 -38.48 -10.83
CA PHE A 204 -9.27 -39.46 -10.29
C PHE A 204 -9.95 -40.73 -9.77
N SER A 205 -9.27 -41.88 -9.88
CA SER A 205 -9.69 -43.17 -9.31
C SER A 205 -8.92 -43.52 -8.03
N SER A 206 -7.58 -43.44 -8.06
CA SER A 206 -6.74 -43.79 -6.91
C SER A 206 -6.36 -42.59 -6.04
N PHE A 207 -5.77 -41.56 -6.64
CA PHE A 207 -5.38 -40.34 -5.93
C PHE A 207 -5.38 -39.13 -6.87
N VAL A 208 -5.47 -37.94 -6.29
CA VAL A 208 -5.30 -36.67 -6.99
C VAL A 208 -4.14 -35.90 -6.37
N ARG A 209 -3.27 -35.34 -7.21
CA ARG A 209 -2.18 -34.45 -6.82
C ARG A 209 -2.63 -33.01 -6.94
N MET A 210 -2.29 -32.22 -5.94
CA MET A 210 -2.53 -30.80 -5.88
C MET A 210 -1.18 -30.09 -5.74
N ARG A 211 -0.86 -29.21 -6.68
CA ARG A 211 0.39 -28.44 -6.68
C ARG A 211 0.07 -26.96 -6.72
N ILE A 212 0.63 -26.20 -5.78
CA ILE A 212 0.43 -24.75 -5.66
C ILE A 212 1.79 -24.07 -5.79
N ASN A 213 1.91 -23.13 -6.72
CA ASN A 213 3.09 -22.29 -6.83
C ASN A 213 3.00 -21.12 -5.83
N ASN A 214 4.13 -20.74 -5.21
CA ASN A 214 4.32 -19.56 -4.36
C ASN A 214 3.53 -19.58 -3.02
N THR A 215 4.16 -20.06 -1.94
CA THR A 215 3.44 -20.46 -0.73
C THR A 215 4.03 -19.81 0.53
N ASN A 216 3.31 -18.85 1.10
CA ASN A 216 3.37 -18.59 2.53
C ASN A 216 1.93 -18.60 3.04
N ASN A 217 1.67 -19.30 4.14
CA ASN A 217 0.37 -19.37 4.82
C ASN A 217 -0.79 -19.91 3.96
N ILE A 218 -0.74 -21.20 3.60
CA ILE A 218 -1.83 -21.87 2.88
C ILE A 218 -2.60 -22.80 3.82
N SER A 219 -3.94 -22.74 3.75
CA SER A 219 -4.80 -23.76 4.34
C SER A 219 -5.58 -24.49 3.24
N LEU A 220 -5.55 -25.83 3.23
CA LEU A 220 -6.22 -26.65 2.21
C LEU A 220 -7.21 -27.64 2.84
N LYS A 221 -8.46 -27.59 2.38
CA LYS A 221 -9.57 -28.39 2.90
C LYS A 221 -10.44 -28.92 1.76
N ILE A 222 -10.93 -30.15 1.88
CA ILE A 222 -11.82 -30.81 0.91
C ILE A 222 -13.19 -30.99 1.55
N TYR A 223 -14.24 -30.63 0.82
CA TYR A 223 -15.62 -30.71 1.25
C TYR A 223 -16.47 -31.57 0.30
N SER A 224 -17.47 -32.24 0.85
CA SER A 224 -18.52 -32.91 0.06
C SER A 224 -19.45 -31.89 -0.62
N VAL A 225 -20.30 -32.35 -1.54
CA VAL A 225 -21.34 -31.48 -2.15
C VAL A 225 -22.35 -30.92 -1.14
N MET A 226 -22.53 -31.57 0.02
CA MET A 226 -23.36 -31.08 1.13
C MET A 226 -22.61 -30.08 2.03
N GLY A 227 -21.38 -29.68 1.69
CA GLY A 227 -20.58 -28.74 2.48
C GLY A 227 -19.90 -29.35 3.71
N LYS A 228 -20.05 -30.65 3.98
CA LYS A 228 -19.34 -31.34 5.07
C LYS A 228 -17.84 -31.44 4.78
N LEU A 229 -17.00 -31.12 5.78
CA LEU A 229 -15.54 -31.30 5.70
C LEU A 229 -15.20 -32.80 5.60
N VAL A 230 -14.41 -33.14 4.58
CA VAL A 230 -13.95 -34.52 4.27
C VAL A 230 -12.49 -34.69 4.67
N LYS A 231 -11.61 -33.78 4.23
CA LYS A 231 -10.18 -33.85 4.50
C LYS A 231 -9.63 -32.46 4.81
N SER A 232 -8.72 -32.36 5.77
CA SER A 232 -7.91 -31.17 6.03
C SER A 232 -6.43 -31.55 6.05
N PHE A 233 -5.59 -30.76 5.41
CA PHE A 233 -4.15 -30.97 5.39
C PHE A 233 -3.50 -30.10 6.46
N THR A 234 -2.54 -30.66 7.20
CA THR A 234 -1.87 -29.98 8.32
C THR A 234 -0.97 -28.85 7.82
N ASP A 235 -0.68 -27.88 8.69
CA ASP A 235 0.19 -26.74 8.40
C ASP A 235 1.56 -27.19 7.84
N GLU A 236 2.16 -28.25 8.41
CA GLU A 236 3.42 -28.80 7.90
C GLU A 236 3.32 -29.36 6.47
N GLN A 237 2.15 -29.86 6.06
CA GLN A 237 1.90 -30.35 4.70
C GLN A 237 1.50 -29.23 3.73
N SER A 238 1.05 -28.08 4.23
CA SER A 238 0.50 -26.98 3.42
C SER A 238 1.43 -25.77 3.28
N HIS A 239 2.47 -25.61 4.12
CA HIS A 239 3.36 -24.43 4.10
C HIS A 239 4.68 -24.59 3.35
N THR A 240 4.97 -25.78 2.83
CA THR A 240 6.20 -26.06 2.08
C THR A 240 6.14 -25.60 0.62
N PRO A 241 7.02 -24.67 0.18
CA PRO A 241 7.06 -24.16 -1.20
C PRO A 241 7.23 -25.24 -2.25
N ASN A 242 6.37 -25.19 -3.28
CA ASN A 242 6.35 -26.11 -4.42
C ASN A 242 6.08 -27.59 -4.06
N GLN A 243 5.59 -27.87 -2.85
CA GLN A 243 5.28 -29.24 -2.42
C GLN A 243 3.99 -29.76 -3.07
N GLN A 244 4.02 -31.05 -3.40
CA GLN A 244 2.89 -31.78 -3.95
C GLN A 244 2.05 -32.36 -2.80
N ILE A 245 0.79 -31.94 -2.70
CA ILE A 245 -0.16 -32.49 -1.74
C ILE A 245 -0.97 -33.60 -2.44
N ILE A 246 -1.09 -34.77 -1.81
CA ILE A 246 -1.79 -35.92 -2.37
C ILE A 246 -3.04 -36.22 -1.57
N TRP A 247 -4.18 -36.34 -2.24
CA TRP A 247 -5.39 -36.90 -1.66
C TRP A 247 -5.68 -38.28 -2.25
N ASP A 248 -5.71 -39.30 -1.40
CA ASP A 248 -5.98 -40.70 -1.74
C ASP A 248 -7.48 -41.06 -1.72
N GLY A 249 -8.36 -40.05 -1.68
CA GLY A 249 -9.80 -40.25 -1.66
C GLY A 249 -10.34 -40.77 -0.32
N LYS A 250 -9.59 -40.62 0.78
CA LYS A 250 -10.05 -40.91 2.15
C LYS A 250 -10.35 -39.65 2.95
N ASP A 251 -11.19 -39.75 3.96
CA ASP A 251 -11.46 -38.65 4.89
C ASP A 251 -10.38 -38.51 5.99
N ASN A 252 -10.61 -37.63 6.96
CA ASN A 252 -9.74 -37.44 8.13
C ASN A 252 -9.70 -38.66 9.06
N GLN A 253 -10.69 -39.56 9.01
CA GLN A 253 -10.76 -40.78 9.80
C GLN A 253 -10.15 -41.99 9.06
N GLY A 254 -9.64 -41.80 7.83
CA GLY A 254 -9.08 -42.86 7.01
C GLY A 254 -10.13 -43.71 6.29
N GLN A 255 -11.41 -43.31 6.32
CA GLN A 255 -12.47 -44.00 5.61
C GLN A 255 -12.52 -43.55 4.14
N ILE A 256 -12.86 -44.48 3.25
CA ILE A 256 -12.94 -44.20 1.81
C ILE A 256 -14.14 -43.28 1.55
N ALA A 257 -13.88 -42.10 1.01
CA ALA A 257 -14.93 -41.17 0.59
C ALA A 257 -15.69 -41.75 -0.62
N PRO A 258 -17.02 -41.61 -0.73
CA PRO A 258 -17.79 -42.11 -1.87
C PRO A 258 -17.31 -41.55 -3.22
N SER A 259 -17.58 -42.24 -4.33
CA SER A 259 -17.39 -41.64 -5.65
C SER A 259 -18.37 -40.48 -5.83
N GLY A 260 -17.93 -39.39 -6.47
CA GLY A 260 -18.74 -38.19 -6.62
C GLY A 260 -17.91 -36.92 -6.71
N ALA A 261 -18.61 -35.79 -6.72
CA ALA A 261 -17.99 -34.47 -6.73
C ALA A 261 -17.58 -34.03 -5.32
N TYR A 262 -16.45 -33.37 -5.25
CA TYR A 262 -15.88 -32.78 -4.05
C TYR A 262 -15.40 -31.36 -4.37
N PHE A 263 -15.33 -30.53 -3.35
CA PHE A 263 -14.89 -29.15 -3.46
C PHE A 263 -13.63 -28.94 -2.63
N LEU A 264 -12.54 -28.70 -3.32
CA LEU A 264 -11.28 -28.28 -2.75
C LEU A 264 -11.34 -26.77 -2.48
N ARG A 265 -11.25 -26.38 -1.23
CA ARG A 265 -11.11 -24.99 -0.81
C ARG A 265 -9.68 -24.75 -0.34
N PHE A 266 -9.04 -23.73 -0.88
CA PHE A 266 -7.74 -23.27 -0.42
C PHE A 266 -7.78 -21.78 -0.09
N ASN A 267 -7.08 -21.41 0.98
CA ASN A 267 -6.93 -20.01 1.39
C ASN A 267 -5.46 -19.61 1.28
N ILE A 268 -5.21 -18.42 0.75
CA ILE A 268 -3.89 -17.77 0.69
C ILE A 268 -4.06 -16.38 1.27
N GLY A 269 -3.52 -16.13 2.46
CA GLY A 269 -3.82 -14.90 3.20
C GLY A 269 -5.35 -14.71 3.38
N ASN A 270 -5.88 -13.58 2.90
CA ASN A 270 -7.31 -13.24 3.01
C ASN A 270 -8.18 -13.77 1.86
N ILE A 271 -7.61 -14.53 0.92
CA ILE A 271 -8.30 -14.94 -0.30
C ILE A 271 -8.64 -16.42 -0.23
N SER A 272 -9.90 -16.73 -0.51
CA SER A 272 -10.45 -18.10 -0.49
C SER A 272 -10.89 -18.49 -1.89
N THR A 273 -10.33 -19.56 -2.45
CA THR A 273 -10.73 -20.09 -3.76
C THR A 273 -11.23 -21.52 -3.63
N THR A 274 -12.15 -21.92 -4.52
CA THR A 274 -12.70 -23.28 -4.58
C THR A 274 -12.50 -23.90 -5.96
N LYS A 275 -12.10 -25.17 -6.01
CA LYS A 275 -12.01 -25.99 -7.23
C LYS A 275 -12.78 -27.29 -7.06
N LYS A 276 -13.38 -27.78 -8.13
CA LYS A 276 -14.12 -29.05 -8.15
C LYS A 276 -13.17 -30.21 -8.42
N ILE A 277 -13.28 -31.27 -7.63
CA ILE A 277 -12.57 -32.55 -7.80
C ILE A 277 -13.62 -33.64 -8.03
N ILE A 278 -13.38 -34.54 -8.98
CA ILE A 278 -14.25 -35.69 -9.25
C ILE A 278 -13.52 -36.97 -8.88
N LYS A 279 -14.08 -37.71 -7.92
CA LYS A 279 -13.65 -39.07 -7.60
C LYS A 279 -14.51 -40.07 -8.36
N VAL A 280 -13.88 -40.92 -9.14
CA VAL A 280 -14.52 -42.08 -9.79
C VAL A 280 -14.15 -43.37 -9.03
N LYS A 281 -14.84 -44.47 -9.33
CA LYS A 281 -14.48 -45.78 -8.79
C LYS A 281 -13.20 -46.30 -9.43
#